data_AF-A0A8T0SYE6-F1
#
_entry.id   AF-A0A8T0SYE6-F1
#
_cell.length_a   1.000
_cell.length_b   1.000
_cell.length_c   1.000
_cell.angle_alpha   90.00
_cell.angle_beta   90.00
_cell.angle_gamma   90.00
#
_symmetry.space_group_name_H-M   'P 1'
#
loop_
_entity.id
_entity.type
_entity.pdbx_description
1 polymer ?
#
loop_
_entity_poly.entity_id
_entity_poly.type
_entity_poly.pdbx_seq_one_letter_code
_entity_poly.pdbx_strand_id
1 'polypeptide(L)' 'MSGKYIIAGLAASFAIAYGSDVLVAQKKVFGGTTPRTVSDKEWWEATDKKFQAWPRTVAPQGLRWS' A
#
# COMPACT_ATOMS: atom_id res chain seq x y z
N MET A 1 -2.87 41.40 -6.79
CA MET A 1 -3.82 40.88 -5.79
C MET A 1 -4.45 39.57 -6.27
N SER A 2 -3.67 38.48 -6.38
CA SER A 2 -4.19 37.16 -6.80
C SER A 2 -3.40 35.99 -6.20
N GLY A 3 -2.08 36.14 -6.04
CA GLY A 3 -1.22 35.08 -5.49
C GLY A 3 -1.67 34.51 -4.15
N LYS A 4 -2.15 35.36 -3.22
CA LYS A 4 -2.67 34.89 -1.91
C LYS A 4 -3.88 33.98 -2.05
N TYR A 5 -4.78 34.28 -3.00
CA TYR A 5 -5.97 33.48 -3.27
C TYR A 5 -5.64 32.18 -4.01
N ILE A 6 -4.66 32.21 -4.92
CA ILE A 6 -4.20 31.02 -5.63
C ILE A 6 -3.56 30.02 -4.65
N ILE A 7 -2.67 30.51 -3.77
CA ILE A 7 -1.99 29.67 -2.78
C ILE A 7 -2.99 29.11 -1.76
N ALA A 8 -3.92 29.94 -1.27
CA ALA A 8 -4.97 29.48 -0.36
C ALA A 8 -5.89 28.45 -1.02
N GLY A 9 -6.26 28.67 -2.29
CA GLY A 9 -7.09 27.73 -3.07
C GLY A 9 -6.40 26.40 -3.30
N LEU A 10 -5.09 26.41 -3.61
CA LEU A 10 -4.29 25.19 -3.72
C LEU A 10 -4.23 24.43 -2.40
N ALA A 11 -3.91 25.11 -1.30
CA ALA A 11 -3.82 24.47 0.01
C ALA A 11 -5.17 23.85 0.44
N ALA A 12 -6.27 24.56 0.17
CA ALA A 12 -7.61 24.09 0.47
C ALA A 12 -8.00 22.86 -0.37
N SER A 13 -7.63 22.81 -1.66
CA SER A 13 -7.95 21.66 -2.52
C SER A 13 -7.21 20.40 -2.07
N PHE A 14 -5.93 20.52 -1.69
CA PHE A 14 -5.18 19.40 -1.12
C PHE A 14 -5.77 18.90 0.20
N ALA A 15 -6.22 19.81 1.07
CA ALA A 15 -6.85 19.44 2.34
C ALA A 15 -8.17 18.67 2.12
N ILE A 16 -9.02 19.15 1.21
CA ILE A 16 -10.29 18.49 0.88
C ILE A 16 -10.05 17.13 0.20
N ALA A 17 -9.08 17.05 -0.71
CA ALA A 17 -8.71 15.81 -1.37
C ALA A 17 -8.20 14.77 -0.37
N TYR A 18 -7.30 15.17 0.55
CA TYR A 18 -6.79 14.28 1.60
C TYR A 18 -7.91 13.83 2.55
N GLY A 19 -8.78 14.73 2.97
CA GLY A 19 -9.93 14.38 3.81
C GLY A 19 -10.86 13.37 3.13
N SER A 20 -11.15 13.58 1.84
CA SER A 20 -11.97 12.67 1.04
C SER A 20 -11.32 11.30 0.89
N ASP A 21 -10.01 11.25 0.61
CA ASP A 21 -9.24 10.00 0.50
C ASP A 21 -9.25 9.21 1.82
N VAL A 22 -9.03 9.87 2.97
CA VAL A 22 -9.06 9.20 4.27
C VAL A 22 -10.46 8.63 4.59
N LEU A 23 -11.52 9.37 4.29
CA LEU A 23 -12.89 8.90 4.53
C LEU A 23 -13.24 7.72 3.62
N VAL A 24 -12.86 7.78 2.35
CA VAL A 24 -13.23 6.77 1.35
C VAL A 24 -12.32 5.55 1.40
N ALA A 25 -11.00 5.74 1.36
CA ALA A 25 -10.03 4.65 1.23
C ALA A 25 -9.63 4.04 2.57
N GLN A 26 -9.37 4.88 3.59
CA GLN A 26 -8.91 4.38 4.90
C GLN A 26 -10.07 3.89 5.76
N LYS A 27 -11.10 4.75 5.93
CA LYS A 27 -12.30 4.44 6.73
C LYS A 27 -13.36 3.64 5.97
N LYS A 28 -13.24 3.49 4.65
CA LYS A 28 -14.08 2.62 3.82
C LYS A 28 -15.57 2.85 4.04
N VAL A 29 -15.97 4.12 4.03
CA VAL A 29 -17.37 4.54 4.22
C VAL A 29 -18.31 3.92 3.18
N PHE A 30 -17.78 3.61 1.99
CA PHE A 30 -18.51 2.94 0.91
C PHE A 30 -18.40 1.40 0.93
N GLY A 31 -17.83 0.84 2.00
CA GLY A 31 -17.57 -0.59 2.11
C GLY A 31 -16.30 -1.04 1.39
N GLY A 32 -15.83 -2.22 1.74
CA GLY A 32 -14.57 -2.79 1.27
C GLY A 32 -13.71 -3.27 2.43
N THR A 33 -12.79 -4.17 2.16
CA THR A 33 -11.84 -4.70 3.15
C THR A 33 -10.42 -4.38 2.69
N THR A 34 -9.52 -4.07 3.65
CA THR A 34 -8.10 -3.95 3.31
C THR A 34 -7.54 -5.36 3.11
N PRO A 35 -6.81 -5.64 2.02
CA PRO A 35 -6.19 -6.94 1.84
C PRO A 35 -5.18 -7.20 2.96
N ARG A 36 -5.22 -8.42 3.50
CA ARG A 36 -4.37 -8.84 4.62
C ARG A 36 -2.89 -8.63 4.33
N THR A 37 -2.48 -8.78 3.08
CA THR A 37 -1.10 -8.59 2.62
C THR A 37 -0.57 -7.16 2.80
N VAL A 38 -1.45 -6.17 2.95
CA VAL A 38 -1.07 -4.76 3.18
C VAL A 38 -1.25 -4.37 4.64
N SER A 39 -2.28 -4.88 5.31
CA SER A 39 -2.56 -4.57 6.72
C SER A 39 -1.70 -5.35 7.72
N ASP A 40 -1.20 -6.53 7.32
CA ASP A 40 -0.42 -7.42 8.17
C ASP A 40 1.07 -7.06 8.08
N LYS A 41 1.62 -6.54 9.18
CA LYS A 41 3.05 -6.21 9.28
C LYS A 41 3.93 -7.45 9.17
N GLU A 42 3.43 -8.61 9.63
CA GLU A 42 4.12 -9.88 9.52
C GLU A 42 4.25 -10.31 8.05
N TRP A 43 3.28 -9.96 7.21
CA TRP A 43 3.35 -10.24 5.78
C TRP A 43 4.48 -9.46 5.10
N TRP A 44 4.73 -8.21 5.52
CA TRP A 44 5.87 -7.43 5.02
C TRP A 44 7.21 -8.08 5.39
N GLU A 45 7.35 -8.57 6.61
CA GLU A 45 8.55 -9.30 7.05
C GLU A 45 8.73 -10.64 6.34
N ALA A 46 7.64 -11.36 6.10
CA ALA A 46 7.65 -12.61 5.36
C ALA A 46 7.97 -12.41 3.87
N THR A 47 7.47 -11.32 3.26
CA THR A 47 7.84 -10.91 1.91
C THR A 47 9.31 -10.55 1.82
N ASP A 48 9.85 -9.80 2.79
CA ASP A 48 11.26 -9.42 2.80
C ASP A 48 12.18 -10.65 2.92
N LYS A 49 11.87 -11.59 3.83
CA LYS A 49 12.59 -12.88 3.94
C LYS A 49 12.54 -13.70 2.64
N LYS A 50 11.39 -13.72 1.97
CA LYS A 50 11.24 -14.41 0.67
C LYS A 50 11.93 -13.66 -0.46
N PHE A 51 12.11 -12.35 -0.37
CA PHE A 51 12.88 -11.57 -1.34
C PHE A 51 14.37 -11.95 -1.31
N GLN A 52 14.90 -12.27 -0.12
CA GLN A 52 16.28 -12.77 0.03
C GLN A 52 16.46 -14.19 -0.51
N ALA A 53 15.45 -15.06 -0.41
CA ALA A 53 15.48 -16.42 -0.93
C ALA A 53 14.14 -16.81 -1.57
N TRP A 54 13.96 -16.43 -2.83
CA TRP A 54 12.70 -16.64 -3.53
C TRP A 54 12.48 -18.13 -3.82
N PRO A 55 11.37 -18.73 -3.35
CA PRO A 55 11.09 -20.13 -3.62
C PRO A 55 10.86 -20.31 -5.13
N ARG A 56 11.66 -21.18 -5.76
CA ARG A 56 11.48 -21.61 -7.16
C ARG A 56 10.94 -23.03 -7.19
N THR A 57 10.00 -23.30 -8.10
CA THR A 57 9.34 -24.61 -8.26
C THR A 57 10.32 -25.74 -8.61
N VAL A 58 11.49 -25.40 -9.12
CA VAL A 58 12.65 -26.28 -9.22
C VAL A 58 13.80 -25.67 -8.42
N ALA A 59 14.28 -26.42 -7.43
CA ALA A 59 15.47 -26.07 -6.67
C ALA A 59 16.68 -25.92 -7.61
N PRO A 60 17.71 -25.14 -7.25
CA PRO A 60 19.01 -25.29 -7.87
C PRO A 60 19.45 -26.76 -7.66
N GLN A 61 19.56 -27.49 -8.77
CA GLN A 61 20.15 -28.82 -8.96
C GLN A 61 19.50 -30.04 -8.24
N GLY A 62 18.74 -30.81 -9.02
CA GLY A 62 19.02 -32.22 -9.32
C GLY A 62 19.11 -33.27 -8.21
N LEU A 63 18.72 -32.98 -6.97
CA LEU A 63 18.71 -33.99 -5.90
C LEU A 63 17.32 -34.13 -5.29
N ARG A 64 16.88 -35.39 -5.16
CA ARG A 64 15.83 -35.88 -4.26
C ARG A 64 14.44 -36.00 -4.85
N TRP A 65 14.34 -36.84 -5.88
CA TRP A 65 13.26 -37.83 -5.95
C TRP A 65 13.92 -39.20 -5.72
N SER A 66 13.84 -39.70 -4.50
CA SER A 66 14.04 -41.11 -4.13
C SER A 66 12.94 -41.51 -3.18
#